data_AF-A0A1M4Y9Z5-F1
#
_entry.id   AF-A0A1M4Y9Z5-F1
#
_cell.length_a   1.000
_cell.length_b   1.000
_cell.length_c   1.000
_cell.angle_alpha   90.00
_cell.angle_beta   90.00
_cell.angle_gamma   90.00
#
_symmetry.space_group_name_H-M   'P 1'
#
loop_
_entity.id
_entity.type
_entity.pdbx_description
1 polymer ?
#
loop_
_entity_poly.entity_id
_entity_poly.type
_entity_poly.pdbx_seq_one_letter_code
_entity_poly.pdbx_strand_id
1 'polypeptide(L)'
;MPDPGSHKYDIQRARLRARYDDQGVPDQNADRAANEELQREHPPRRVGSPERAAGPLGTRGTSRGDPSLEDVAKAPEGGGIGLHSAAFNDHTMIPNHYALDGDNASPPLQWDHVPDGAEELALVVEDPDAPGRTFVHWVVTGIDPSVTEVGEGAVPEGASAGRNDFGDVGWDGPRPPVGETHRYFFHLYAADQPLGLGEGCTADDVRTALAGHEVASGTLVGLFGR
;
A
#
# COMPACT_ATOMS: atom_id res chain seq x y z
N MET A 1 -0.23 10.47 22.37
CA MET A 1 0.91 10.71 21.45
C MET A 1 0.42 10.39 20.05
N PRO A 2 0.91 11.07 19.01
CA PRO A 2 0.32 10.95 17.69
C PRO A 2 0.59 9.57 17.12
N ASP A 3 -0.47 8.89 16.72
CA ASP A 3 -0.37 7.58 16.09
C ASP A 3 0.46 7.70 14.80
N PRO A 4 1.23 6.66 14.42
CA PRO A 4 1.81 6.58 13.08
C PRO A 4 0.72 6.91 12.04
N GLY A 5 0.97 7.89 11.17
CA GLY A 5 -0.05 8.43 10.24
C GLY A 5 -0.82 9.67 10.71
N SER A 6 -0.53 10.20 11.91
CA SER A 6 -1.09 11.47 12.38
C SER A 6 -0.28 12.67 11.86
N HIS A 7 -0.94 13.78 11.53
CA HIS A 7 -0.29 15.07 11.19
C HIS A 7 0.84 15.49 12.14
N LYS A 8 0.72 15.14 13.43
CA LYS A 8 1.77 15.41 14.43
C LYS A 8 3.00 14.50 14.28
N TYR A 9 2.83 13.27 13.79
CA TYR A 9 3.92 12.36 13.43
C TYR A 9 4.73 12.93 12.26
N ASP A 10 4.05 13.45 11.23
CA ASP A 10 4.72 14.07 10.06
C ASP A 10 5.56 15.30 10.44
N ILE A 11 5.04 16.14 11.33
CA ILE A 11 5.79 17.29 11.85
C ILE A 11 7.05 16.84 12.60
N GLN A 12 6.98 15.76 13.38
CA GLN A 12 8.14 15.23 14.10
C GLN A 12 9.15 14.59 13.15
N ARG A 13 8.67 13.85 12.15
CA ARG A 13 9.50 13.24 11.09
C ARG A 13 10.27 14.29 10.30
N ALA A 14 9.59 15.34 9.83
CA ALA A 14 10.23 16.44 9.11
C ALA A 14 11.30 17.16 9.95
N ARG A 15 11.08 17.29 11.27
CA ARG A 15 12.07 17.88 12.20
C ARG A 15 13.28 16.97 12.41
N LEU A 16 13.08 15.66 12.49
CA LEU A 16 14.16 14.69 12.62
C LEU A 16 14.99 14.61 11.35
N ARG A 17 14.33 14.57 10.19
CA ARG A 17 14.99 14.66 8.88
C ARG A 17 15.89 15.89 8.80
N ALA A 18 15.35 17.08 9.08
CA ALA A 18 16.12 18.32 9.07
C ALA A 18 17.31 18.30 10.04
N ARG A 19 17.21 17.58 11.17
CA ARG A 19 18.33 17.39 12.11
C ARG A 19 19.42 16.49 11.52
N TYR A 20 19.03 15.42 10.83
CA TYR A 20 19.98 14.52 10.19
C TYR A 20 20.66 15.18 8.97
N ASP A 21 19.92 16.00 8.22
CA ASP A 21 20.47 16.82 7.13
C ASP A 21 21.56 17.78 7.65
N ASP A 22 21.34 18.45 8.78
CA ASP A 22 22.34 19.33 9.44
C ASP A 22 23.58 18.57 9.93
N GLN A 23 23.45 17.26 10.19
CA GLN A 23 24.55 16.37 10.57
C GLN A 23 25.33 15.83 9.35
N GLY A 24 24.98 16.25 8.14
CA GLY A 24 25.62 15.79 6.90
C GLY A 24 25.29 14.33 6.56
N VAL A 25 24.20 13.80 7.11
CA VAL A 25 23.69 12.49 6.74
C VAL A 25 23.11 12.60 5.32
N PRO A 26 23.49 11.72 4.38
CA PRO A 26 22.87 11.68 3.05
C PRO A 26 21.36 11.56 3.17
N ASP A 27 20.60 12.24 2.30
CA ASP A 27 19.13 12.38 2.35
C ASP A 27 18.41 11.02 2.58
N GLN A 28 18.84 9.98 1.85
CA GLN A 28 18.38 8.57 1.98
C GLN A 28 18.59 7.96 3.37
N ASN A 29 19.68 8.34 4.05
CA ASN A 29 19.96 7.91 5.42
C ASN A 29 19.23 8.78 6.44
N ALA A 30 18.95 10.04 6.13
CA ALA A 30 18.26 10.97 7.01
C ALA A 30 16.77 10.61 7.13
N ASP A 31 16.11 10.28 6.01
CA ASP A 31 14.71 9.83 6.01
C ASP A 31 14.56 8.47 6.70
N ARG A 32 15.43 7.49 6.37
CA ARG A 32 15.47 6.21 7.07
C ARG A 32 15.73 6.38 8.56
N ALA A 33 16.72 7.18 8.95
CA ALA A 33 17.05 7.39 10.36
C ALA A 33 15.94 8.12 11.12
N ALA A 34 15.27 9.10 10.49
CA ALA A 34 14.13 9.78 11.08
C ALA A 34 12.95 8.81 11.30
N ASN A 35 12.67 7.93 10.33
CA ASN A 35 11.64 6.92 10.44
C ASN A 35 12.00 5.85 11.50
N GLU A 36 13.24 5.36 11.50
CA GLU A 36 13.74 4.41 12.50
C GLU A 36 13.76 5.00 13.92
N GLU A 37 14.11 6.27 14.08
CA GLU A 37 14.11 6.96 15.38
C GLU A 37 12.68 7.08 15.91
N LEU A 38 11.73 7.50 15.08
CA LEU A 38 10.32 7.55 15.46
C LEU A 38 9.75 6.17 15.82
N GLN A 39 10.09 5.14 15.04
CA GLN A 39 9.65 3.76 15.28
C GLN A 39 10.32 3.14 16.52
N ARG A 40 11.56 3.53 16.86
CA ARG A 40 12.28 3.08 18.06
C ARG A 40 11.73 3.72 19.33
N GLU A 41 11.45 5.02 19.29
CA GLU A 41 10.84 5.73 20.42
C GLU A 41 9.38 5.31 20.64
N HIS A 42 8.69 4.91 19.57
CA HIS A 42 7.28 4.53 19.59
C HIS A 42 7.01 3.31 18.69
N PRO A 43 7.31 2.09 19.15
CA PRO A 43 7.08 0.89 18.36
C PRO A 43 5.60 0.75 18.00
N PRO A 44 5.28 0.25 16.78
CA PRO A 44 3.90 0.04 16.36
C PRO A 44 3.17 -0.83 17.40
N ARG A 45 1.92 -0.47 17.72
CA ARG A 45 1.12 -1.25 18.65
C ARG A 45 0.99 -2.66 18.08
N ARG A 46 1.51 -3.67 18.78
CA ARG A 46 1.12 -5.05 18.53
C ARG A 46 -0.39 -5.15 18.71
N VAL A 47 -1.13 -5.34 17.63
CA VAL A 47 -2.53 -5.77 17.73
C VAL A 47 -2.48 -7.18 18.33
N GLY A 48 -2.95 -7.30 19.57
CA GLY A 48 -2.82 -8.51 20.36
C GLY A 48 -3.55 -9.69 19.74
N SER A 49 -2.90 -10.86 19.77
CA SER A 49 -3.48 -12.17 19.47
C SER A 49 -4.77 -12.42 20.28
N PRO A 50 -5.78 -13.12 19.74
CA PRO A 50 -7.02 -13.37 20.46
C PRO A 50 -6.82 -14.55 21.41
N GLU A 51 -6.32 -14.31 22.62
CA GLU A 51 -6.23 -15.35 23.65
C GLU A 51 -7.23 -15.11 24.79
N ARG A 52 -8.31 -15.91 24.73
CA ARG A 52 -9.04 -16.51 25.86
C ARG A 52 -9.42 -15.59 27.04
N ALA A 53 -10.62 -15.02 26.98
CA ALA A 53 -11.41 -14.74 28.18
C ALA A 53 -12.30 -15.95 28.50
N ALA A 54 -11.80 -16.85 29.36
CA ALA A 54 -12.63 -17.79 30.09
C ALA A 54 -13.30 -17.04 31.27
N GLY A 55 -14.62 -17.10 31.36
CA GLY A 55 -15.42 -16.56 32.47
C GLY A 55 -16.82 -17.21 32.49
N PRO A 56 -17.47 -17.32 33.67
CA PRO A 56 -18.08 -18.59 34.11
C PRO A 56 -19.56 -18.80 33.77
N LEU A 57 -19.99 -20.07 33.92
CA LEU A 57 -21.35 -20.58 33.80
C LEU A 57 -22.38 -19.79 34.65
N GLY A 58 -23.50 -19.44 34.02
CA GLY A 58 -24.74 -19.02 34.68
C GLY A 58 -25.96 -19.64 33.98
N THR A 59 -26.82 -20.31 34.75
CA THR A 59 -27.94 -21.14 34.28
C THR A 59 -29.31 -20.45 34.37
N ARG A 60 -30.20 -20.77 33.40
CA ARG A 60 -31.70 -20.66 33.38
C ARG A 60 -32.31 -19.24 33.32
N GLY A 61 -33.35 -18.94 32.54
CA GLY A 61 -34.17 -19.71 31.60
C GLY A 61 -35.39 -18.94 31.04
N THR A 62 -35.92 -19.46 29.93
CA THR A 62 -37.32 -19.50 29.41
C THR A 62 -38.03 -18.32 28.69
N SER A 63 -38.60 -18.71 27.54
CA SER A 63 -39.80 -18.24 26.78
C SER A 63 -39.50 -17.29 25.60
N ARG A 64 -39.67 -17.65 24.30
CA ARG A 64 -40.74 -18.27 23.47
C ARG A 64 -41.29 -17.21 22.49
N GLY A 65 -41.01 -17.34 21.19
CA GLY A 65 -41.72 -16.64 20.10
C GLY A 65 -40.86 -16.28 18.86
N ASP A 66 -41.03 -17.05 17.77
CA ASP A 66 -40.54 -16.95 16.36
C ASP A 66 -40.64 -15.56 15.66
N PRO A 67 -40.09 -15.33 14.43
CA PRO A 67 -39.49 -16.29 13.47
C PRO A 67 -38.10 -15.91 12.90
N SER A 68 -37.55 -16.84 12.11
CA SER A 68 -36.30 -16.83 11.34
C SER A 68 -35.89 -15.50 10.69
N LEU A 69 -34.64 -15.11 10.95
CA LEU A 69 -33.85 -14.18 10.13
C LEU A 69 -33.01 -14.99 9.14
N GLU A 70 -33.66 -15.71 8.23
CA GLU A 70 -33.11 -15.79 6.87
C GLU A 70 -33.52 -14.46 6.21
N ASP A 71 -32.61 -13.85 5.44
CA ASP A 71 -32.68 -12.47 4.93
C ASP A 71 -32.16 -11.37 5.88
N VAL A 72 -31.00 -11.58 6.51
CA VAL A 72 -30.06 -10.45 6.64
C VAL A 72 -29.31 -10.37 5.33
N ALA A 73 -29.67 -9.39 4.51
CA ALA A 73 -28.98 -9.05 3.28
C ALA A 73 -27.47 -9.01 3.51
N LYS A 74 -26.75 -9.99 2.94
CA LYS A 74 -25.30 -10.00 2.83
C LYS A 74 -24.91 -8.77 2.02
N ALA A 75 -24.41 -7.73 2.69
CA ALA A 75 -23.66 -6.68 2.02
C ALA A 75 -22.51 -7.35 1.23
N PRO A 76 -22.11 -6.84 0.06
CA PRO A 76 -20.93 -7.38 -0.62
C PRO A 76 -19.73 -7.12 0.30
N GLU A 77 -19.19 -8.19 0.89
CA GLU A 77 -17.96 -8.17 1.68
C GLU A 77 -16.77 -8.04 0.73
N GLY A 78 -16.59 -6.86 0.14
CA GLY A 78 -15.30 -6.46 -0.40
C GLY A 78 -14.44 -5.99 0.77
N GLY A 79 -13.67 -6.90 1.36
CA GLY A 79 -12.72 -6.57 2.41
C GLY A 79 -11.64 -5.66 1.83
N GLY A 80 -11.43 -4.46 2.39
CA GLY A 80 -10.36 -3.58 1.94
C GLY A 80 -9.00 -4.11 2.40
N ILE A 81 -8.02 -4.11 1.50
CA ILE A 81 -6.62 -4.41 1.84
C ILE A 81 -5.99 -3.14 2.43
N GLY A 82 -5.31 -3.25 3.57
CA GLY A 82 -4.51 -2.16 4.11
C GLY A 82 -3.20 -2.06 3.33
N LEU A 83 -2.91 -0.92 2.72
CA LEU A 83 -1.66 -0.66 1.99
C LEU A 83 -0.93 0.52 2.61
N HIS A 84 0.35 0.33 2.93
CA HIS A 84 1.17 1.30 3.66
C HIS A 84 2.61 1.33 3.16
N SER A 85 3.31 2.43 3.46
CA SER A 85 4.74 2.57 3.18
C SER A 85 5.44 3.11 4.42
N ALA A 86 6.64 2.58 4.70
CA ALA A 86 7.50 3.16 5.73
C ALA A 86 8.04 4.55 5.32
N ALA A 87 7.98 4.90 4.04
CA ALA A 87 8.61 6.10 3.51
C ALA A 87 7.69 7.32 3.44
N PHE A 88 6.38 7.12 3.27
CA PHE A 88 5.39 8.18 3.26
C PHE A 88 4.03 7.66 3.74
N ASN A 89 3.21 8.58 4.26
CA ASN A 89 1.84 8.30 4.67
C ASN A 89 0.87 8.63 3.52
N ASP A 90 -0.35 8.12 3.64
CA ASP A 90 -1.41 8.43 2.69
C ASP A 90 -1.65 9.95 2.56
N HIS A 91 -1.75 10.41 1.32
CA HIS A 91 -1.83 11.80 0.89
C HIS A 91 -0.70 12.71 1.39
N THR A 92 0.51 12.16 1.58
CA THR A 92 1.71 12.95 1.96
C THR A 92 2.82 12.88 0.91
N MET A 93 3.84 13.72 1.06
CA MET A 93 4.93 13.83 0.10
C MET A 93 5.76 12.54 0.03
N ILE A 94 5.90 12.01 -1.18
CA ILE A 94 6.87 10.97 -1.53
C ILE A 94 8.27 11.62 -1.48
N PRO A 95 9.23 11.02 -0.76
CA PRO A 95 10.62 11.49 -0.77
C PRO A 95 11.25 11.55 -2.17
N ASN A 96 12.10 12.56 -2.40
CA ASN A 96 12.70 12.81 -3.71
C ASN A 96 13.56 11.67 -4.25
N HIS A 97 14.09 10.81 -3.39
CA HIS A 97 14.90 9.68 -3.87
C HIS A 97 14.08 8.64 -4.65
N TYR A 98 12.77 8.56 -4.44
CA TYR A 98 11.88 7.70 -5.25
C TYR A 98 11.46 8.33 -6.58
N ALA A 99 11.75 9.62 -6.79
CA ALA A 99 11.43 10.32 -8.02
C ALA A 99 12.38 9.92 -9.16
N LEU A 100 11.94 10.12 -10.41
CA LEU A 100 12.72 9.76 -11.59
C LEU A 100 14.04 10.57 -11.70
N ASP A 101 14.04 11.81 -11.24
CA ASP A 101 15.23 12.67 -11.18
C ASP A 101 16.08 12.43 -9.90
N GLY A 102 15.63 11.53 -9.01
CA GLY A 102 16.33 11.10 -7.80
C GLY A 102 17.11 9.80 -8.03
N ASP A 103 16.97 8.84 -7.11
CA ASP A 103 17.59 7.51 -7.23
C ASP A 103 16.73 6.55 -8.06
N ASN A 104 15.48 6.94 -8.37
CA ASN A 104 14.50 6.17 -9.13
C ASN A 104 14.26 4.75 -8.56
N ALA A 105 14.36 4.60 -7.24
CA ALA A 105 13.97 3.37 -6.56
C ALA A 105 12.46 3.37 -6.31
N SER A 106 11.81 2.20 -6.32
CA SER A 106 10.43 2.08 -5.85
C SER A 106 10.35 2.24 -4.33
N PRO A 107 9.30 2.86 -3.79
CA PRO A 107 9.13 2.95 -2.34
C PRO A 107 8.87 1.58 -1.73
N PRO A 108 9.33 1.33 -0.49
CA PRO A 108 8.96 0.12 0.24
C PRO A 108 7.47 0.14 0.51
N LEU A 109 6.77 -0.96 0.20
CA LEU A 109 5.35 -1.10 0.47
C LEU A 109 5.12 -2.32 1.34
N GLN A 110 4.11 -2.23 2.18
CA GLN A 110 3.65 -3.30 3.05
C GLN A 110 2.13 -3.33 3.01
N TRP A 111 1.56 -4.51 3.13
CA TRP A 111 0.12 -4.70 3.08
C TRP A 111 -0.37 -5.78 4.02
N ASP A 112 -1.62 -5.64 4.44
CA ASP A 112 -2.30 -6.52 5.38
C ASP A 112 -3.78 -6.68 5.02
N HIS A 113 -4.44 -7.63 5.70
CA HIS A 113 -5.84 -7.97 5.45
C HIS A 113 -6.13 -8.48 4.03
N VAL A 114 -5.18 -9.19 3.41
CA VAL A 114 -5.42 -9.96 2.19
C VAL A 114 -6.45 -11.06 2.49
N PRO A 115 -7.55 -11.17 1.71
CA PRO A 115 -8.58 -12.17 1.98
C PRO A 115 -8.08 -13.60 1.68
N ASP A 116 -8.53 -14.58 2.47
CA ASP A 116 -8.17 -16.00 2.33
C ASP A 116 -8.50 -16.61 0.95
N GLY A 117 -9.38 -15.98 0.17
CA GLY A 117 -9.76 -16.40 -1.18
C GLY A 117 -8.92 -15.79 -2.31
N ALA A 118 -7.88 -15.00 -1.99
CA ALA A 118 -6.96 -14.49 -2.99
C ALA A 118 -6.02 -15.61 -3.48
N GLU A 119 -5.88 -15.74 -4.80
CA GLU A 119 -4.89 -16.62 -5.44
C GLU A 119 -3.72 -15.84 -6.05
N GLU A 120 -3.90 -14.55 -6.37
CA GLU A 120 -2.83 -13.67 -6.87
C GLU A 120 -3.07 -12.22 -6.42
N LEU A 121 -2.00 -11.49 -6.10
CA LEU A 121 -2.03 -10.04 -5.95
C LEU A 121 -1.37 -9.34 -7.15
N ALA A 122 -1.87 -8.15 -7.47
CA ALA A 122 -1.30 -7.27 -8.50
C ALA A 122 -1.19 -5.84 -7.98
N LEU A 123 -0.06 -5.19 -8.25
CA LEU A 123 0.21 -3.80 -7.90
C LEU A 123 0.24 -2.94 -9.16
N VAL A 124 -0.52 -1.86 -9.17
CA VAL A 124 -0.49 -0.83 -10.23
C VAL A 124 -0.28 0.52 -9.59
N VAL A 125 0.69 1.29 -10.08
CA VAL A 125 0.90 2.68 -9.65
C VAL A 125 0.63 3.62 -10.81
N GLU A 126 -0.26 4.59 -10.59
CA GLU A 126 -0.69 5.51 -11.64
C GLU A 126 -0.88 6.96 -11.16
N ASP A 127 -0.66 7.90 -12.07
CA ASP A 127 -0.81 9.34 -11.89
C ASP A 127 -1.97 9.83 -12.78
N PRO A 128 -3.17 10.06 -12.21
CA PRO A 128 -4.31 10.59 -12.96
C PRO A 128 -4.22 12.10 -13.23
N ASP A 129 -3.27 12.80 -12.60
CA ASP A 129 -3.07 14.24 -12.76
C ASP A 129 -2.13 14.56 -13.94
N ALA A 130 -1.50 13.54 -14.53
CA ALA A 130 -0.67 13.67 -15.72
C ALA A 130 -1.44 14.29 -16.92
N PRO A 131 -0.80 15.17 -17.71
CA PRO A 131 -1.46 15.81 -18.85
C PRO A 131 -1.96 14.81 -19.91
N GLY A 132 -3.27 14.85 -20.17
CA GLY A 132 -3.91 14.17 -21.30
C GLY A 132 -4.45 12.76 -21.01
N ARG A 133 -3.83 12.00 -20.11
CA ARG A 133 -4.29 10.67 -19.67
C ARG A 133 -3.67 10.30 -18.33
N THR A 134 -4.29 9.34 -17.64
CA THR A 134 -3.64 8.64 -16.53
C THR A 134 -2.32 8.02 -17.00
N PHE A 135 -1.26 8.23 -16.23
CA PHE A 135 0.09 7.80 -16.55
C PHE A 135 0.52 6.67 -15.60
N VAL A 136 0.94 5.54 -16.14
CA VAL A 136 1.32 4.36 -15.37
C VAL A 136 2.82 4.40 -15.03
N HIS A 137 3.13 4.32 -13.74
CA HIS A 137 4.49 4.36 -13.18
C HIS A 137 5.05 2.97 -12.84
N TRP A 138 4.19 2.02 -12.47
CA TRP A 138 4.63 0.67 -12.11
C TRP A 138 3.50 -0.35 -12.25
N VAL A 139 3.85 -1.54 -12.71
CA VAL A 139 2.95 -2.69 -12.82
C VAL A 139 3.71 -3.91 -12.29
N VAL A 140 3.09 -4.66 -11.39
CA VAL A 140 3.61 -5.92 -10.87
C VAL A 140 2.46 -6.93 -10.78
N THR A 141 2.68 -8.13 -11.31
CA THR A 141 1.70 -9.23 -11.30
C THR A 141 2.34 -10.52 -10.76
N GLY A 142 1.52 -11.52 -10.44
CA GLY A 142 2.01 -12.79 -9.93
C GLY A 142 2.54 -12.72 -8.49
N ILE A 143 2.11 -11.74 -7.69
CA ILE A 143 2.50 -11.65 -6.29
C ILE A 143 1.73 -12.74 -5.53
N ASP A 144 2.45 -13.63 -4.85
CA ASP A 144 1.82 -14.65 -4.02
C ASP A 144 1.06 -13.98 -2.84
N PRO A 145 -0.19 -14.37 -2.55
CA PRO A 145 -1.01 -13.78 -1.48
C PRO A 145 -0.40 -13.86 -0.07
N SER A 146 0.58 -14.76 0.16
CA SER A 146 1.32 -14.85 1.42
C SER A 146 2.43 -13.80 1.56
N VAL A 147 2.84 -13.16 0.47
CA VAL A 147 3.74 -12.01 0.51
C VAL A 147 2.98 -10.83 1.10
N THR A 148 3.62 -10.12 2.02
CA THR A 148 3.03 -8.98 2.74
C THR A 148 3.81 -7.68 2.57
N GLU A 149 4.92 -7.72 1.82
CA GLU A 149 5.76 -6.55 1.61
C GLU A 149 6.63 -6.64 0.36
N VAL A 150 7.11 -5.48 -0.07
CA VAL A 150 8.18 -5.33 -1.05
C VAL A 150 9.17 -4.29 -0.54
N GLY A 151 10.46 -4.63 -0.63
CA GLY A 151 11.54 -3.72 -0.28
C GLY A 151 11.70 -2.58 -1.27
N GLU A 152 12.40 -1.53 -0.84
CA GLU A 152 12.79 -0.41 -1.70
C GLU A 152 13.57 -0.91 -2.93
N GLY A 153 13.18 -0.43 -4.12
CA GLY A 153 13.82 -0.78 -5.39
C GLY A 153 13.69 -2.25 -5.79
N ALA A 154 12.84 -3.02 -5.13
CA ALA A 154 12.66 -4.44 -5.37
C ALA A 154 11.34 -4.75 -6.09
N VAL A 155 11.26 -5.98 -6.60
CA VAL A 155 10.03 -6.64 -7.03
C VAL A 155 9.77 -7.79 -6.04
N PRO A 156 8.51 -8.06 -5.63
CA PRO A 156 8.21 -9.19 -4.76
C PRO A 156 8.77 -10.51 -5.31
N GLU A 157 9.20 -11.41 -4.43
CA GLU A 157 9.75 -12.69 -4.85
C GLU A 157 8.68 -13.50 -5.62
N GLY A 158 9.06 -14.04 -6.78
CA GLY A 158 8.16 -14.78 -7.67
C GLY A 158 7.24 -13.93 -8.54
N ALA A 159 7.14 -12.61 -8.28
CA ALA A 159 6.35 -11.70 -9.08
C ALA A 159 7.11 -11.21 -10.33
N SER A 160 6.36 -10.68 -11.31
CA SER A 160 6.89 -10.15 -12.56
C SER A 160 6.56 -8.68 -12.70
N ALA A 161 7.54 -7.89 -13.16
CA ALA A 161 7.33 -6.49 -13.50
C ALA A 161 6.74 -6.34 -14.92
N GLY A 162 5.74 -5.48 -15.03
CA GLY A 162 5.12 -5.08 -16.29
C GLY A 162 5.78 -3.86 -16.92
N ARG A 163 5.25 -3.44 -18.08
CA ARG A 163 5.67 -2.25 -18.81
C ARG A 163 4.94 -1.02 -18.29
N ASN A 164 5.68 0.05 -18.00
CA ASN A 164 5.15 1.36 -17.62
C ASN A 164 5.00 2.30 -18.84
N ASP A 165 4.45 3.50 -18.62
CA ASP A 165 4.20 4.47 -19.70
C ASP A 165 5.46 5.24 -20.15
N PHE A 166 6.59 5.10 -19.45
CA PHE A 166 7.90 5.53 -19.97
C PHE A 166 8.42 4.59 -21.06
N GLY A 167 7.88 3.38 -21.12
CA GLY A 167 8.28 2.33 -22.06
C GLY A 167 9.31 1.37 -21.50
N ASP A 168 9.59 1.44 -20.20
CA ASP A 168 10.49 0.56 -19.47
C ASP A 168 9.72 -0.52 -18.71
N VAL A 169 10.45 -1.49 -18.16
CA VAL A 169 9.90 -2.55 -17.30
C VAL A 169 10.26 -2.25 -15.86
N GLY A 170 9.26 -2.22 -14.98
CA GLY A 170 9.44 -1.90 -13.58
C GLY A 170 9.04 -0.47 -13.22
N TRP A 171 9.62 0.02 -12.12
CA TRP A 171 9.31 1.31 -11.54
C TRP A 171 10.03 2.44 -12.28
N ASP A 172 9.26 3.47 -12.65
CA ASP A 172 9.80 4.80 -12.90
C ASP A 172 9.05 5.81 -12.08
N GLY A 173 9.80 6.62 -11.35
CA GLY A 173 9.28 7.48 -10.30
C GLY A 173 8.53 8.71 -10.78
N PRO A 174 7.93 9.45 -9.83
CA PRO A 174 7.32 10.75 -10.09
C PRO A 174 8.23 11.71 -10.87
N ARG A 175 7.65 12.38 -11.87
CA ARG A 175 8.29 13.49 -12.59
C ARG A 175 7.25 14.48 -13.14
N PRO A 176 6.46 15.13 -12.27
CA PRO A 176 5.45 16.08 -12.70
C PRO A 176 6.12 17.31 -13.34
N PRO A 177 5.38 18.13 -14.10
CA PRO A 177 5.85 19.43 -14.54
C PRO A 177 6.27 20.32 -13.36
N VAL A 178 7.21 21.25 -13.60
CA VAL A 178 7.69 22.18 -12.57
C VAL A 178 6.56 23.12 -12.14
N GLY A 179 6.37 23.29 -10.84
CA GLY A 179 5.32 24.11 -10.23
C GLY A 179 4.01 23.36 -10.01
N GLU A 180 3.94 22.08 -10.34
CA GLU A 180 2.75 21.24 -10.18
C GLU A 180 2.99 20.18 -9.09
N THR A 181 1.90 19.76 -8.44
CA THR A 181 1.91 18.66 -7.48
C THR A 181 0.88 17.64 -7.94
N HIS A 182 1.34 16.42 -8.21
CA HIS A 182 0.52 15.32 -8.69
C HIS A 182 0.29 14.30 -7.58
N ARG A 183 -0.77 13.51 -7.74
CA ARG A 183 -1.09 12.37 -6.90
C ARG A 183 -0.68 11.08 -7.60
N TYR A 184 -0.04 10.19 -6.86
CA TYR A 184 0.39 8.88 -7.30
C TYR A 184 -0.39 7.84 -6.51
N PHE A 185 -1.26 7.11 -7.20
CA PHE A 185 -2.13 6.11 -6.60
C PHE A 185 -1.45 4.75 -6.71
N PHE A 186 -1.14 4.15 -5.57
CA PHE A 186 -0.65 2.79 -5.45
C PHE A 186 -1.87 1.90 -5.18
N HIS A 187 -2.26 1.11 -6.16
CA HIS A 187 -3.39 0.18 -6.07
C HIS A 187 -2.87 -1.24 -5.93
N LEU A 188 -3.27 -1.93 -4.86
CA LEU A 188 -3.03 -3.34 -4.67
C LEU A 188 -4.36 -4.07 -4.82
N TYR A 189 -4.42 -5.02 -5.75
CA TYR A 189 -5.60 -5.84 -6.02
C TYR A 189 -5.36 -7.27 -5.58
N ALA A 190 -6.40 -7.93 -5.11
CA ALA A 190 -6.43 -9.38 -4.91
C ALA A 190 -7.43 -10.01 -5.87
N ALA A 191 -6.97 -11.03 -6.59
CA ALA A 191 -7.77 -11.81 -7.52
C ALA A 191 -8.07 -13.21 -6.96
N ASP A 192 -9.25 -13.76 -7.27
CA ASP A 192 -9.64 -15.14 -6.91
C ASP A 192 -9.05 -16.24 -7.81
N GLN A 193 -8.20 -15.86 -8.76
CA GLN A 193 -7.50 -16.77 -9.66
C GLN A 193 -6.19 -16.13 -10.13
N PRO A 194 -5.25 -16.91 -10.69
CA PRO A 194 -4.08 -16.36 -11.36
C PRO A 194 -4.48 -15.51 -12.56
N LEU A 195 -3.88 -14.33 -12.71
CA LEU A 195 -4.17 -13.41 -13.81
C LEU A 195 -3.61 -13.92 -15.15
N GLY A 196 -2.63 -14.83 -15.10
CA GLY A 196 -1.99 -15.39 -16.30
C GLY A 196 -1.16 -14.38 -17.08
N LEU A 197 -0.72 -13.30 -16.41
CA LEU A 197 0.08 -12.23 -16.99
C LEU A 197 1.56 -12.46 -16.72
N GLY A 198 2.38 -12.29 -17.76
CA GLY A 198 3.84 -12.41 -17.67
C GLY A 198 4.56 -11.05 -17.69
N GLU A 199 5.88 -11.11 -17.85
CA GLU A 199 6.72 -9.92 -18.00
C GLU A 199 6.22 -9.00 -19.12
N GLY A 200 6.26 -7.69 -18.86
CA GLY A 200 5.90 -6.67 -19.84
C GLY A 200 4.39 -6.47 -20.05
N CYS A 201 3.52 -7.09 -19.24
CA CYS A 201 2.10 -6.76 -19.19
C CYS A 201 1.87 -5.27 -18.86
N THR A 202 0.75 -4.72 -19.32
CA THR A 202 0.36 -3.33 -19.06
C THR A 202 -0.69 -3.24 -17.96
N ALA A 203 -0.92 -2.04 -17.41
CA ALA A 203 -2.00 -1.82 -16.46
C ALA A 203 -3.39 -2.14 -17.06
N ASP A 204 -3.57 -1.96 -18.38
CA ASP A 204 -4.82 -2.33 -19.07
C ASP A 204 -5.02 -3.86 -19.15
N ASP A 205 -3.93 -4.62 -19.32
CA ASP A 205 -3.99 -6.08 -19.26
C ASP A 205 -4.40 -6.54 -17.85
N VAL A 206 -3.83 -5.94 -16.80
CA VAL A 206 -4.19 -6.20 -15.40
C VAL A 206 -5.66 -5.90 -15.14
N ARG A 207 -6.15 -4.71 -15.54
CA ARG A 207 -7.58 -4.34 -15.40
C ARG A 207 -8.49 -5.31 -16.13
N THR A 208 -8.09 -5.77 -17.31
CA THR A 208 -8.85 -6.75 -18.10
C THR A 208 -8.89 -8.11 -17.42
N ALA A 209 -7.77 -8.57 -16.87
CA ALA A 209 -7.67 -9.85 -16.17
C ALA A 209 -8.42 -9.84 -14.82
N LEU A 210 -8.46 -8.70 -14.12
CA LEU A 210 -9.20 -8.51 -12.87
C LEU A 210 -10.72 -8.43 -13.04
N ALA A 211 -11.21 -8.16 -14.26
CA ALA A 211 -12.63 -7.94 -14.50
C ALA A 211 -13.47 -9.19 -14.13
N GLY A 212 -14.23 -9.08 -13.04
CA GLY A 212 -15.04 -10.19 -12.51
C GLY A 212 -14.30 -11.14 -11.56
N HIS A 213 -13.03 -10.86 -11.25
CA HIS A 213 -12.14 -11.70 -10.43
C HIS A 213 -11.52 -10.95 -9.24
N GLU A 214 -11.63 -9.62 -9.18
CA GLU A 214 -11.22 -8.85 -8.01
C GLU A 214 -12.10 -9.18 -6.80
N VAL A 215 -11.47 -9.68 -5.73
CA VAL A 215 -12.12 -9.98 -4.44
C VAL A 215 -11.87 -8.91 -3.39
N ALA A 216 -10.79 -8.15 -3.52
CA ALA A 216 -10.42 -7.07 -2.62
C ALA A 216 -9.41 -6.12 -3.28
N SER A 217 -9.37 -4.89 -2.78
CA SER A 217 -8.33 -3.93 -3.16
C SER A 217 -7.97 -2.98 -2.01
N GLY A 218 -6.78 -2.42 -2.10
CA GLY A 218 -6.23 -1.41 -1.20
C GLY A 218 -5.61 -0.27 -1.99
N THR A 219 -5.61 0.94 -1.44
CA THR A 219 -5.04 2.11 -2.10
C THR A 219 -4.24 2.95 -1.11
N LEU A 220 -3.06 3.38 -1.55
CA LEU A 220 -2.22 4.36 -0.87
C LEU A 220 -1.95 5.49 -1.87
N VAL A 221 -2.11 6.75 -1.46
CA VAL A 221 -1.85 7.91 -2.33
C VAL A 221 -0.61 8.63 -1.83
N GLY A 222 0.37 8.84 -2.70
CA GLY A 222 1.51 9.72 -2.44
C GLY A 222 1.41 11.01 -3.25
N LEU A 223 1.95 12.10 -2.72
CA LEU A 223 2.05 13.38 -3.43
C LEU A 223 3.49 13.62 -3.86
N PHE A 224 3.70 14.15 -5.06
CA PHE A 224 5.01 14.64 -5.45
C PHE A 224 4.88 15.90 -6.30
N GLY A 225 5.80 16.84 -6.10
CA GLY A 225 5.82 18.12 -6.82
C GLY A 225 7.23 18.67 -6.95
N ARG A 226 7.43 19.53 -7.95
CA ARG A 226 8.73 20.10 -8.33
C ARG A 226 8.76 21.61 -8.33
#